data_AF-A0A2R6PKC6-F1
#
_entry.id   AF-A0A2R6PKC6-F1
#
_cell.length_a   1.000
_cell.length_b   1.000
_cell.length_c   1.000
_cell.angle_alpha   90.00
_cell.angle_beta   90.00
_cell.angle_gamma   90.00
#
_symmetry.space_group_name_H-M   'P 1'
#
loop_
_entity.id
_entity.type
_entity.pdbx_description
1 polymer ?
#
loop_
_entity_poly.entity_id
_entity_poly.type
_entity_poly.pdbx_seq_one_letter_code
_entity_poly.pdbx_strand_id
1 'polypeptide(L)'
;MAIIVVIRKRDRGFSSLLLLNFFFFAIFSGRFISVSALNYTKYRQVGSLRLARIQRHLDKINKPPVLTIQSPDGDIIDCVHKRKQPALDHPLLKNHKIQKSPPERPKMMRMMKEENDGVRRENRSSPSEGIAWQMWHQKGQKCPMGTVPVRRSTVHDVLRSKSLFDFGKKQRNSLPLSRRVDAPDVVSGNGHEHAIAYTGASEEVYGARATINVWDPAIEEVNEFSLSQIWVLSGSFDGSDLNSIEAGWQVSPELYGDSRPRLFTYWTSDSYQATGCYNLLCSGFVQTNSRIAIGAAISPVSFTNGNQYDITILIWKDPKLGNWWMGFGDSMLVGYWPAELFTHLADRATMVEWGGEVVNSRANGRHTTTQMGSGHFAEDGFGKASYFRNLEIVDSDNSLSSARDISTLAENTNCYNIKSSYNNEWGTHFYYGGPGNNPECP
;
A
#
# COMPACT_ATOMS: atom_id res chain seq x y z
N MET A 1 -11.98 -62.34 -38.62
CA MET A 1 -12.23 -62.76 -40.01
C MET A 1 -11.76 -61.61 -40.90
N ALA A 2 -10.52 -61.71 -41.36
CA ALA A 2 -10.14 -61.97 -42.76
C ALA A 2 -10.31 -60.68 -43.60
N ILE A 3 -9.30 -60.10 -44.23
CA ILE A 3 -8.65 -60.66 -45.43
C ILE A 3 -7.38 -59.83 -45.79
N ILE A 4 -6.29 -60.57 -45.97
CA ILE A 4 -5.19 -60.43 -46.95
C ILE A 4 -4.12 -59.33 -46.78
N VAL A 5 -2.93 -59.85 -46.45
CA VAL A 5 -1.59 -59.33 -46.75
C VAL A 5 -1.12 -59.87 -48.11
N VAL A 6 -0.54 -59.04 -48.97
CA VAL A 6 0.46 -59.44 -50.01
C VAL A 6 1.46 -58.29 -50.16
N ILE A 7 2.62 -58.35 -49.49
CA ILE A 7 3.96 -58.71 -50.02
C ILE A 7 4.47 -57.76 -51.14
N ARG A 8 5.54 -56.99 -50.89
CA ARG A 8 6.93 -57.32 -51.30
C ARG A 8 7.95 -56.26 -50.84
N LYS A 9 9.06 -56.76 -50.30
CA LYS A 9 10.23 -56.05 -49.77
C LYS A 9 11.27 -55.91 -50.88
N ARG A 10 11.96 -54.76 -51.03
CA ARG A 10 13.34 -54.71 -51.50
C ARG A 10 14.06 -53.40 -51.13
N ASP A 11 15.23 -53.59 -50.54
CA ASP A 11 16.17 -52.63 -49.99
C ASP A 11 16.84 -51.70 -51.03
N ARG A 12 17.22 -50.49 -50.61
CA ARG A 12 18.63 -50.03 -50.41
C ARG A 12 18.76 -48.50 -50.48
N GLY A 13 19.46 -47.94 -49.49
CA GLY A 13 20.57 -47.01 -49.74
C GLY A 13 20.31 -45.51 -49.64
N PHE A 14 20.82 -44.92 -48.55
CA PHE A 14 21.54 -43.63 -48.46
C PHE A 14 21.00 -42.41 -49.24
N SER A 15 20.57 -41.38 -48.51
CA SER A 15 21.34 -40.13 -48.40
C SER A 15 20.71 -39.17 -47.39
N SER A 16 21.62 -38.58 -46.60
CA SER A 16 21.46 -37.43 -45.71
C SER A 16 20.77 -36.23 -46.38
N LEU A 17 20.23 -35.33 -45.53
CA LEU A 17 19.64 -34.00 -45.79
C LEU A 17 18.14 -33.95 -46.09
N LEU A 18 17.31 -34.01 -45.05
CA LEU A 18 16.06 -33.24 -44.90
C LEU A 18 15.50 -33.42 -43.47
N LEU A 19 16.25 -32.94 -42.49
CA LEU A 19 15.72 -32.64 -41.14
C LEU A 19 15.92 -31.13 -40.94
N LEU A 20 15.08 -30.35 -41.61
CA LEU A 20 14.98 -28.92 -41.40
C LEU A 20 13.58 -28.60 -40.87
N ASN A 21 13.56 -27.98 -39.69
CA ASN A 21 12.50 -27.14 -39.15
C ASN A 21 11.18 -27.79 -38.77
N PHE A 22 11.13 -28.45 -37.62
CA PHE A 22 9.99 -28.30 -36.71
C PHE A 22 10.49 -28.53 -35.28
N PHE A 23 10.08 -27.66 -34.35
CA PHE A 23 10.43 -27.62 -32.91
C PHE A 23 11.72 -26.90 -32.49
N PHE A 24 11.82 -25.61 -32.80
CA PHE A 24 12.44 -24.65 -31.87
C PHE A 24 11.52 -23.42 -31.74
N PHE A 25 10.47 -23.58 -30.94
CA PHE A 25 9.82 -22.46 -30.24
C PHE A 25 9.57 -22.94 -28.81
N ALA A 26 10.66 -23.06 -28.05
CA ALA A 26 10.56 -23.00 -26.60
C ALA A 26 10.13 -21.57 -26.26
N ILE A 27 8.84 -21.44 -26.01
CA ILE A 27 8.14 -20.23 -25.62
C ILE A 27 8.84 -19.66 -24.38
N PHE A 28 9.66 -18.62 -24.56
CA PHE A 28 9.95 -17.66 -23.50
C PHE A 28 8.68 -16.82 -23.28
N SER A 29 7.63 -17.44 -22.76
CA SER A 29 6.57 -16.69 -22.09
C SER A 29 7.10 -16.40 -20.70
N GLY A 30 7.71 -15.23 -20.54
CA GLY A 30 7.67 -14.61 -19.23
C GLY A 30 6.19 -14.50 -18.86
N ARG A 31 5.70 -15.40 -18.01
CA ARG A 31 4.39 -15.27 -17.37
C ARG A 31 4.48 -14.08 -16.42
N PHE A 32 4.44 -12.87 -16.98
CA PHE A 32 3.84 -11.76 -16.26
C PHE A 32 2.36 -12.10 -16.21
N ILE A 33 1.95 -12.77 -15.12
CA ILE A 33 0.53 -12.92 -14.82
C ILE A 33 0.03 -11.50 -14.59
N SER A 34 -0.68 -10.96 -15.58
CA SER A 34 -1.50 -9.78 -15.40
C SER A 34 -2.42 -10.07 -14.22
N VAL A 35 -2.40 -9.21 -13.21
CA VAL A 35 -3.43 -9.21 -12.17
C VAL A 35 -4.77 -9.13 -12.90
N SER A 36 -5.58 -10.18 -12.82
CA SER A 36 -6.94 -10.21 -13.35
C SER A 36 -7.80 -9.35 -12.44
N ALA A 37 -7.65 -8.04 -12.54
CA ALA A 37 -8.37 -7.11 -11.68
C ALA A 37 -9.87 -7.15 -12.03
N LEU A 38 -10.71 -7.46 -11.03
CA LEU A 38 -12.15 -7.27 -11.18
C LEU A 38 -12.42 -5.77 -11.28
N ASN A 39 -13.20 -5.36 -12.29
CA ASN A 39 -13.62 -3.97 -12.44
C ASN A 39 -15.02 -3.81 -11.82
N TYR A 40 -15.11 -2.98 -10.78
CA TYR A 40 -16.33 -2.71 -10.04
C TYR A 40 -17.01 -1.41 -10.46
N THR A 41 -16.53 -0.78 -11.54
CA THR A 41 -17.12 0.44 -12.07
C THR A 41 -18.51 0.16 -12.65
N LYS A 42 -19.56 0.45 -11.88
CA LYS A 42 -20.94 0.43 -12.35
C LYS A 42 -21.30 1.79 -12.94
N TYR A 43 -21.73 1.80 -14.20
CA TYR A 43 -22.26 3.00 -14.85
C TYR A 43 -23.62 3.36 -14.24
N ARG A 44 -23.65 4.42 -13.43
CA ARG A 44 -24.89 4.96 -12.86
C ARG A 44 -25.34 6.17 -13.67
N GLN A 45 -26.55 6.12 -14.23
CA GLN A 45 -27.17 7.33 -14.79
C GLN A 45 -27.45 8.31 -13.66
N VAL A 46 -26.99 9.55 -13.83
CA VAL A 46 -27.20 10.64 -12.87
C VAL A 46 -27.81 11.84 -13.58
N GLY A 47 -28.68 12.56 -12.88
CA GLY A 47 -29.30 13.78 -13.44
C GLY A 47 -28.24 14.80 -13.86
N SER A 48 -28.54 15.57 -14.91
CA SER A 48 -27.63 16.56 -15.52
C SER A 48 -27.04 17.54 -14.51
N LEU A 49 -27.84 18.02 -13.55
CA LEU A 49 -27.39 18.93 -12.49
C LEU A 49 -26.36 18.27 -11.55
N ARG A 50 -26.55 16.99 -11.20
CA ARG A 50 -25.59 16.26 -10.37
C ARG A 50 -24.29 16.03 -11.15
N LEU A 51 -24.39 15.66 -12.42
CA LEU A 51 -23.21 15.47 -13.28
C LEU A 51 -22.41 16.76 -13.44
N ALA A 52 -23.06 17.90 -13.66
CA ALA A 52 -22.39 19.20 -13.76
C ALA A 52 -21.64 19.60 -12.47
N ARG A 53 -22.21 19.27 -11.29
CA ARG A 53 -21.53 19.48 -9.99
C ARG A 53 -20.29 18.58 -9.85
N ILE A 54 -20.40 17.31 -10.25
CA ILE A 54 -19.27 16.38 -10.25
C ILE A 54 -18.18 16.86 -11.21
N GLN A 55 -18.52 17.28 -12.42
CA GLN A 55 -17.54 17.76 -13.39
C GLN A 55 -16.79 18.98 -12.85
N ARG A 56 -17.50 19.97 -12.28
CA ARG A 56 -16.87 21.14 -11.66
C ARG A 56 -15.92 20.77 -10.51
N HIS A 57 -16.27 19.75 -9.74
CA HIS A 57 -15.39 19.23 -8.69
C HIS A 57 -14.13 18.60 -9.30
N LEU A 58 -14.28 17.75 -10.32
CA LEU A 58 -13.16 17.12 -11.02
C LEU A 58 -12.24 18.15 -11.68
N ASP A 59 -12.78 19.18 -12.33
CA ASP A 59 -12.01 20.25 -12.95
C ASP A 59 -11.15 21.04 -11.93
N LYS A 60 -11.57 21.05 -10.65
CA LYS A 60 -10.81 21.68 -9.56
C LYS A 60 -9.67 20.78 -9.07
N ILE A 61 -9.93 19.49 -8.86
CA ILE A 61 -8.96 18.55 -8.25
C ILE A 61 -7.97 17.98 -9.27
N ASN A 62 -8.40 17.72 -10.50
CA ASN A 62 -7.54 17.24 -11.57
C ASN A 62 -6.78 18.42 -12.16
N LYS A 63 -5.51 18.56 -11.75
CA LYS A 63 -4.66 19.68 -12.16
C LYS A 63 -4.23 19.55 -13.61
N PRO A 64 -4.07 20.67 -14.34
CA PRO A 64 -3.60 20.63 -15.72
C PRO A 64 -2.24 19.88 -15.85
N PRO A 65 -2.19 18.78 -16.61
CA PRO A 65 -0.97 18.00 -16.75
C PRO A 65 0.02 18.67 -17.71
N VAL A 66 1.31 18.47 -17.46
CA VAL A 66 2.40 18.71 -18.42
C VAL A 66 2.53 17.53 -19.38
N LEU A 67 2.28 16.32 -18.88
CA LEU A 67 2.28 15.06 -19.62
C LEU A 67 1.21 14.15 -19.01
N THR A 68 0.49 13.40 -19.85
CA THR A 68 -0.44 12.35 -19.41
C THR A 68 0.09 11.00 -19.87
N ILE A 69 0.14 10.04 -18.94
CA ILE A 69 0.59 8.67 -19.16
C ILE A 69 -0.62 7.74 -19.01
N GLN A 70 -0.80 6.86 -20.00
CA GLN A 70 -1.84 5.83 -20.02
C GLN A 70 -1.23 4.51 -19.52
N SER A 71 -1.58 4.15 -18.29
CA SER A 71 -1.10 2.92 -17.66
C SER A 71 -1.79 1.69 -18.30
N PRO A 72 -1.10 0.53 -18.43
CA PRO A 72 -1.69 -0.69 -19.01
C PRO A 72 -2.96 -1.19 -18.31
N ASP A 73 -3.13 -0.79 -17.06
CA ASP A 73 -4.19 -1.21 -16.15
C ASP A 73 -5.39 -0.22 -16.16
N GLY A 74 -5.40 0.73 -17.10
CA GLY A 74 -6.48 1.70 -17.31
C GLY A 74 -6.37 2.99 -16.49
N ASP A 75 -5.40 3.07 -15.57
CA ASP A 75 -5.14 4.31 -14.84
C ASP A 75 -4.58 5.39 -15.77
N ILE A 76 -5.00 6.63 -15.55
CA ILE A 76 -4.44 7.81 -16.19
C ILE A 76 -3.57 8.53 -15.15
N ILE A 77 -2.27 8.63 -15.42
CA ILE A 77 -1.31 9.33 -14.57
C ILE A 77 -0.97 10.68 -15.21
N ASP A 78 -1.33 11.75 -14.52
CA ASP A 78 -1.05 13.12 -14.91
C ASP A 78 0.22 13.63 -14.23
N CYS A 79 1.22 13.99 -15.01
CA CYS A 79 2.43 14.65 -14.53
C CYS A 79 2.13 16.14 -14.30
N VAL A 80 1.84 16.51 -13.06
CA VAL A 80 1.46 17.87 -12.68
C VAL A 80 2.69 18.65 -12.24
N HIS A 81 2.83 19.90 -12.68
CA HIS A 81 3.93 20.74 -12.19
C HIS A 81 3.90 20.86 -10.66
N LYS A 82 5.02 20.61 -9.97
CA LYS A 82 5.05 20.44 -8.49
C LYS A 82 4.45 21.61 -7.69
N ARG A 83 4.48 22.83 -8.24
CA ARG A 83 3.89 24.03 -7.61
C ARG A 83 2.39 24.22 -7.86
N LYS A 84 1.77 23.33 -8.63
CA LYS A 84 0.33 23.34 -8.96
C LYS A 84 -0.38 22.09 -8.43
N GLN A 85 0.32 21.25 -7.64
CA GLN A 85 -0.20 19.98 -7.13
C GLN A 85 -1.37 20.19 -6.14
N PRO A 86 -2.26 19.20 -5.97
CA PRO A 86 -3.45 19.32 -5.11
C PRO A 86 -3.15 19.73 -3.67
N ALA A 87 -1.99 19.34 -3.12
CA ALA A 87 -1.58 19.65 -1.76
C ALA A 87 -1.67 21.15 -1.41
N LEU A 88 -1.32 22.02 -2.37
CA LEU A 88 -1.21 23.46 -2.15
C LEU A 88 -2.56 24.20 -2.20
N ASP A 89 -3.66 23.49 -2.50
CA ASP A 89 -5.01 24.03 -2.36
C ASP A 89 -5.49 24.02 -0.89
N HIS A 90 -4.78 23.33 0.01
CA HIS A 90 -5.17 23.25 1.41
C HIS A 90 -5.17 24.65 2.03
N PRO A 91 -6.21 25.07 2.78
CA PRO A 91 -6.28 26.40 3.37
C PRO A 91 -5.05 26.78 4.20
N LEU A 92 -4.51 25.82 4.97
CA LEU A 92 -3.29 26.01 5.77
C LEU A 92 -2.00 26.06 4.94
N LEU A 93 -2.02 25.57 3.69
CA LEU A 93 -0.82 25.44 2.85
C LEU A 93 -0.75 26.45 1.69
N LYS A 94 -1.65 27.43 1.63
CA LYS A 94 -1.72 28.42 0.52
C LYS A 94 -0.39 29.14 0.27
N ASN A 95 0.37 29.42 1.34
CA ASN A 95 1.67 30.10 1.27
C ASN A 95 2.85 29.15 1.53
N HIS A 96 2.59 27.83 1.55
CA HIS A 96 3.59 26.84 1.87
C HIS A 96 4.69 26.81 0.82
N LYS A 97 5.94 26.82 1.28
CA LYS A 97 7.11 26.70 0.40
C LYS A 97 7.53 25.25 0.40
N ILE A 98 7.46 24.62 -0.77
CA ILE A 98 7.97 23.26 -0.96
C ILE A 98 9.43 23.20 -0.50
N GLN A 99 9.70 22.31 0.45
CA GLN A 99 11.03 22.07 1.02
C GLN A 99 12.00 21.72 -0.11
N LYS A 100 13.05 22.54 -0.28
CA LYS A 100 14.04 22.39 -1.35
C LYS A 100 15.15 21.42 -0.98
N SER A 101 15.63 21.52 0.26
CA SER A 101 16.71 20.68 0.78
C SER A 101 16.15 19.33 1.25
N PRO A 102 16.75 18.20 0.86
CA PRO A 102 16.35 16.90 1.38
C PRO A 102 16.36 16.89 2.92
N PRO A 103 15.40 16.21 3.57
CA PRO A 103 15.42 16.01 5.01
C PRO A 103 16.65 15.21 5.43
N GLU A 104 17.06 15.37 6.68
CA GLU A 104 18.07 14.48 7.26
C GLU A 104 17.46 13.10 7.49
N ARG A 105 17.95 12.10 6.75
CA ARG A 105 17.46 10.72 6.87
C ARG A 105 17.93 10.13 8.21
N PRO A 106 17.11 9.29 8.88
CA PRO A 106 17.51 8.66 10.13
C PRO A 106 18.82 7.88 10.01
N LYS A 107 19.68 7.98 11.02
CA LYS A 107 20.98 7.29 11.08
C LYS A 107 20.75 5.84 11.46
N MET A 108 21.12 4.91 10.58
CA MET A 108 21.00 3.49 10.87
C MET A 108 22.01 3.10 11.94
N MET A 109 21.53 2.69 13.11
CA MET A 109 22.40 2.29 14.22
C MET A 109 22.99 0.91 13.88
N ARG A 110 24.25 0.89 13.41
CA ARG A 110 24.98 -0.37 13.25
C ARG A 110 25.21 -0.94 14.64
N MET A 111 24.51 -2.02 15.00
CA MET A 111 24.98 -2.86 16.10
C MET A 111 26.43 -3.22 15.79
N MET A 112 27.35 -2.92 16.70
CA MET A 112 28.77 -3.21 16.55
C MET A 112 28.92 -4.70 16.27
N LYS A 113 29.15 -5.07 15.00
CA LYS A 113 29.85 -6.32 14.71
C LYS A 113 31.29 -6.05 15.08
N GLU A 114 31.79 -6.79 16.07
CA GLU A 114 33.22 -6.87 16.34
C GLU A 114 33.97 -7.04 15.01
N GLU A 115 34.90 -6.13 14.76
CA GLU A 115 35.79 -6.21 13.61
C GLU A 115 36.65 -7.47 13.77
N ASN A 116 36.36 -8.48 12.95
CA ASN A 116 37.37 -9.41 12.52
C ASN A 116 37.16 -9.80 11.05
N ASP A 117 38.24 -9.61 10.31
CA ASP A 117 38.51 -10.03 8.92
C ASP A 117 37.64 -9.47 7.78
N GLY A 118 38.20 -8.44 7.12
CA GLY A 118 38.91 -8.72 5.87
C GLY A 118 38.12 -9.26 4.68
N VAL A 119 36.81 -9.03 4.59
CA VAL A 119 36.06 -9.34 3.35
C VAL A 119 35.71 -8.05 2.62
N ARG A 120 36.29 -7.90 1.42
CA ARG A 120 35.96 -6.84 0.46
C ARG A 120 34.44 -6.71 0.35
N ARG A 121 33.92 -5.55 0.73
CA ARG A 121 32.56 -5.14 0.40
C ARG A 121 32.45 -5.11 -1.12
N GLU A 122 31.95 -6.18 -1.71
CA GLU A 122 31.32 -6.08 -3.01
C GLU A 122 30.25 -5.00 -2.90
N ASN A 123 30.36 -3.99 -3.75
CA ASN A 123 29.33 -3.00 -3.95
C ASN A 123 28.03 -3.76 -4.24
N ARG A 124 27.18 -3.93 -3.23
CA ARG A 124 25.76 -4.19 -3.47
C ARG A 124 25.30 -3.02 -4.31
N SER A 125 25.17 -3.28 -5.59
CA SER A 125 24.55 -2.41 -6.57
C SER A 125 23.33 -1.78 -5.93
N SER A 126 23.24 -0.45 -6.02
CA SER A 126 21.98 0.27 -5.82
C SER A 126 20.84 -0.56 -6.43
N PRO A 127 19.68 -0.70 -5.76
CA PRO A 127 18.54 -1.37 -6.36
C PRO A 127 18.36 -0.82 -7.78
N SER A 128 18.44 -1.73 -8.73
CA SER A 128 18.58 -1.47 -10.16
C SER A 128 17.57 -0.42 -10.61
N GLU A 129 17.98 0.46 -11.52
CA GLU A 129 17.12 1.42 -12.24
C GLU A 129 16.01 0.74 -13.11
N GLY A 130 15.71 -0.54 -12.88
CA GLY A 130 14.90 -1.42 -13.73
C GLY A 130 13.74 -2.17 -13.06
N ILE A 131 13.51 -2.06 -11.75
CA ILE A 131 12.30 -2.66 -11.16
C ILE A 131 11.12 -1.70 -11.29
N ALA A 132 10.18 -2.02 -12.16
CA ALA A 132 8.88 -1.36 -12.22
C ALA A 132 8.10 -1.72 -10.94
N TRP A 133 7.91 -0.73 -10.05
CA TRP A 133 7.16 -0.91 -8.79
C TRP A 133 5.64 -0.72 -8.94
N GLN A 134 5.23 -0.14 -10.06
CA GLN A 134 3.85 0.23 -10.33
C GLN A 134 3.53 -0.02 -11.80
N MET A 135 2.28 -0.39 -12.10
CA MET A 135 1.84 -0.77 -13.44
C MET A 135 2.17 0.28 -14.52
N TRP A 136 2.09 1.56 -14.19
CA TRP A 136 2.35 2.66 -15.13
C TRP A 136 3.81 2.74 -15.59
N HIS A 137 4.75 2.08 -14.90
CA HIS A 137 6.15 1.99 -15.29
C HIS A 137 6.43 0.92 -16.36
N GLN A 138 5.50 0.00 -16.64
CA GLN A 138 5.76 -1.14 -17.54
C GLN A 138 6.18 -0.73 -18.95
N LYS A 139 5.72 0.43 -19.43
CA LYS A 139 6.09 0.99 -20.75
C LYS A 139 7.35 1.87 -20.70
N GLY A 140 8.05 1.94 -19.56
CA GLY A 140 9.24 2.77 -19.36
C GLY A 140 8.98 4.28 -19.31
N GLN A 141 7.72 4.72 -19.34
CA GLN A 141 7.35 6.13 -19.27
C GLN A 141 7.61 6.69 -17.87
N LYS A 142 8.06 7.95 -17.80
CA LYS A 142 8.40 8.64 -16.55
C LYS A 142 7.90 10.08 -16.61
N CYS A 143 7.48 10.63 -15.47
CA CYS A 143 7.13 12.05 -15.41
C CYS A 143 8.39 12.94 -15.51
N PRO A 144 8.33 14.06 -16.26
CA PRO A 144 9.44 14.99 -16.38
C PRO A 144 9.90 15.55 -15.03
N MET A 145 11.18 15.92 -14.94
CA MET A 145 11.72 16.61 -13.75
C MET A 145 10.93 17.90 -13.46
N GLY A 146 10.66 18.15 -12.19
CA GLY A 146 9.85 19.30 -11.75
C GLY A 146 8.33 19.05 -11.74
N THR A 147 7.89 17.85 -12.13
CA THR A 147 6.50 17.40 -12.02
C THR A 147 6.34 16.28 -10.99
N VAL A 148 5.11 16.02 -10.59
CA VAL A 148 4.71 14.90 -9.73
C VAL A 148 3.59 14.11 -10.42
N PRO A 149 3.66 12.77 -10.49
CA PRO A 149 2.58 11.96 -11.03
C PRO A 149 1.38 11.96 -10.07
N VAL A 150 0.20 12.25 -10.61
CA VAL A 150 -1.08 12.24 -9.91
C VAL A 150 -2.03 11.32 -10.65
N ARG A 151 -2.63 10.34 -9.97
CA ARG A 151 -3.68 9.51 -10.58
C ARG A 151 -4.93 10.38 -10.79
N ARG A 152 -5.40 10.46 -12.03
CA ARG A 152 -6.59 11.25 -12.38
C ARG A 152 -7.84 10.66 -11.74
N SER A 153 -8.65 11.51 -11.12
CA SER A 153 -9.97 11.12 -10.62
C SER A 153 -11.01 11.20 -11.74
N THR A 154 -11.91 10.22 -11.79
CA THR A 154 -12.97 10.13 -12.79
C THR A 154 -14.36 10.39 -12.19
N VAL A 155 -15.37 10.58 -13.04
CA VAL A 155 -16.77 10.67 -12.61
C VAL A 155 -17.19 9.43 -11.83
N HIS A 156 -16.74 8.25 -12.26
CA HIS A 156 -17.06 6.99 -11.59
C HIS A 156 -16.46 6.91 -10.18
N ASP A 157 -15.25 7.43 -9.98
CA ASP A 157 -14.64 7.50 -8.66
C ASP A 157 -15.49 8.32 -7.70
N VAL A 158 -15.94 9.49 -8.16
CA VAL A 158 -16.81 10.36 -7.36
C VAL A 158 -18.18 9.73 -7.12
N LEU A 159 -18.73 8.99 -8.08
CA LEU A 159 -20.05 8.34 -7.95
C LEU A 159 -20.07 7.15 -6.98
N ARG A 160 -18.91 6.57 -6.64
CA ARG A 160 -18.80 5.56 -5.59
C ARG A 160 -18.82 6.16 -4.19
N SER A 161 -18.36 7.40 -4.02
CA SER A 161 -18.48 8.13 -2.75
C SER A 161 -19.93 8.53 -2.42
N LYS A 162 -20.25 8.65 -1.12
CA LYS A 162 -21.58 9.08 -0.64
C LYS A 162 -21.92 10.50 -1.09
N SER A 163 -20.95 11.42 -1.07
CA SER A 163 -21.14 12.81 -1.47
C SER A 163 -19.83 13.44 -1.96
N LEU A 164 -19.93 14.64 -2.56
CA LEU A 164 -18.74 15.44 -2.92
C LEU A 164 -17.91 15.87 -1.69
N PHE A 165 -18.53 15.93 -0.51
CA PHE A 165 -17.84 16.25 0.73
C PHE A 165 -17.04 15.06 1.26
N ASP A 166 -17.56 13.85 1.06
CA ASP A 166 -16.95 12.59 1.54
C ASP A 166 -15.90 12.03 0.57
N PHE A 167 -15.82 12.55 -0.66
CA PHE A 167 -14.86 12.08 -1.65
C PHE A 167 -13.42 12.26 -1.15
N GLY A 168 -12.71 11.14 -0.98
CA GLY A 168 -11.35 11.11 -0.46
C GLY A 168 -11.23 11.11 1.07
N LYS A 169 -12.33 11.06 1.84
CA LYS A 169 -12.31 11.00 3.30
C LYS A 169 -12.69 9.61 3.82
N LYS A 170 -12.11 9.19 4.96
CA LYS A 170 -12.64 8.04 5.72
C LYS A 170 -13.98 8.43 6.34
N GLN A 171 -14.91 7.47 6.39
CA GLN A 171 -16.21 7.68 7.00
C GLN A 171 -16.26 7.02 8.36
N ARG A 172 -16.78 7.74 9.35
CA ARG A 172 -17.19 7.14 10.61
C ARG A 172 -18.61 6.59 10.42
N ASN A 173 -18.78 5.27 10.48
CA ASN A 173 -20.11 4.73 10.75
C ASN A 173 -20.43 5.04 12.23
N SER A 174 -21.60 5.59 12.48
CA SER A 174 -22.01 6.07 13.80
C SER A 174 -22.84 5.01 14.51
N LEU A 175 -22.27 3.81 14.72
CA LEU A 175 -22.90 2.82 15.60
C LEU A 175 -22.12 2.76 16.92
N PRO A 176 -22.74 3.12 18.05
CA PRO A 176 -22.10 3.02 19.35
C PRO A 176 -22.20 1.57 19.80
N LEU A 177 -21.12 0.80 19.66
CA LEU A 177 -20.98 -0.48 20.33
C LEU A 177 -19.84 -0.39 21.36
N SER A 178 -20.11 -0.95 22.53
CA SER A 178 -19.34 -0.84 23.77
C SER A 178 -17.86 -1.18 23.59
N ARG A 179 -17.00 -0.18 23.85
CA ARG A 179 -15.53 -0.29 23.87
C ARG A 179 -15.05 -1.21 24.99
N ARG A 180 -14.06 -2.06 24.71
CA ARG A 180 -13.25 -2.72 25.75
C ARG A 180 -12.03 -1.84 26.05
N VAL A 181 -11.72 -1.71 27.33
CA VAL A 181 -10.83 -0.67 27.90
C VAL A 181 -9.33 -1.00 27.78
N ASP A 182 -8.96 -2.23 27.36
CA ASP A 182 -7.62 -2.76 27.62
C ASP A 182 -6.75 -3.06 26.38
N ALA A 183 -7.17 -2.67 25.17
CA ALA A 183 -6.35 -2.73 23.95
C ALA A 183 -6.08 -1.31 23.43
N PRO A 184 -5.01 -1.02 22.66
CA PRO A 184 -4.97 0.22 21.88
C PRO A 184 -6.29 0.30 21.13
N ASP A 185 -6.95 1.45 21.24
CA ASP A 185 -8.37 1.64 20.90
C ASP A 185 -8.50 1.74 19.38
N VAL A 186 -8.21 0.59 18.75
CA VAL A 186 -8.62 0.18 17.43
C VAL A 186 -10.12 0.35 17.39
N VAL A 187 -10.64 0.99 16.33
CA VAL A 187 -12.06 1.30 16.15
C VAL A 187 -12.86 0.00 15.88
N SER A 188 -12.88 -0.89 16.87
CA SER A 188 -13.73 -2.07 16.97
C SER A 188 -15.15 -1.61 17.25
N GLY A 189 -15.85 -1.16 16.20
CA GLY A 189 -17.20 -0.63 16.35
C GLY A 189 -18.00 -0.44 15.07
N ASN A 190 -17.44 -0.75 13.89
CA ASN A 190 -18.05 -0.43 12.60
C ASN A 190 -17.86 -1.51 11.52
N GLY A 191 -17.56 -2.75 11.94
CA GLY A 191 -17.19 -3.85 11.05
C GLY A 191 -15.72 -3.91 10.70
N HIS A 192 -14.86 -3.06 11.29
CA HIS A 192 -13.42 -3.14 11.08
C HIS A 192 -12.81 -4.23 11.97
N GLU A 193 -11.91 -5.03 11.41
CA GLU A 193 -11.18 -6.09 12.11
C GLU A 193 -9.69 -6.02 11.73
N HIS A 194 -8.83 -6.27 12.70
CA HIS A 194 -7.40 -5.97 12.64
C HIS A 194 -6.55 -7.17 13.03
N ALA A 195 -5.32 -7.17 12.52
CA ALA A 195 -4.25 -8.03 13.00
C ALA A 195 -2.97 -7.19 13.00
N ILE A 196 -2.64 -6.61 14.15
CA ILE A 196 -1.65 -5.55 14.29
C ILE A 196 -0.59 -5.86 15.34
N ALA A 197 0.62 -5.36 15.11
CA ALA A 197 1.66 -5.17 16.10
C ALA A 197 1.76 -3.68 16.45
N TYR A 198 2.08 -3.34 17.70
CA TYR A 198 2.16 -1.96 18.14
C TYR A 198 3.22 -1.76 19.24
N THR A 199 3.76 -0.54 19.33
CA THR A 199 4.65 -0.11 20.43
C THR A 199 3.86 0.22 21.69
N GLY A 200 4.46 0.10 22.86
CA GLY A 200 3.82 0.50 24.13
C GLY A 200 3.39 1.98 24.14
N ALA A 201 2.24 2.27 24.77
CA ALA A 201 1.72 3.64 24.91
C ALA A 201 2.59 4.43 25.91
N SER A 202 3.53 5.23 25.41
CA SER A 202 4.39 6.22 26.10
C SER A 202 5.76 6.38 25.46
N GLU A 203 6.08 5.60 24.41
CA GLU A 203 7.30 5.80 23.65
C GLU A 203 7.23 7.09 22.83
N GLU A 204 8.24 7.94 22.97
CA GLU A 204 8.40 9.13 22.14
C GLU A 204 8.97 8.71 20.79
N VAL A 205 8.10 8.57 19.80
CA VAL A 205 8.49 8.07 18.47
C VAL A 205 8.49 9.20 17.46
N TYR A 206 9.54 9.27 16.65
CA TYR A 206 9.76 10.28 15.61
C TYR A 206 9.66 9.70 14.21
N GLY A 207 9.25 8.43 14.09
CA GLY A 207 9.07 7.75 12.82
C GLY A 207 9.06 6.24 12.94
N ALA A 208 8.75 5.60 11.82
CA ALA A 208 8.64 4.16 11.70
C ALA A 208 9.10 3.70 10.33
N ARG A 209 9.77 2.55 10.27
CA ARG A 209 10.11 1.85 9.04
C ARG A 209 9.70 0.40 9.13
N ALA A 210 9.19 -0.13 8.03
CA ALA A 210 8.99 -1.56 7.88
C ALA A 210 9.03 -1.96 6.40
N THR A 211 9.35 -3.22 6.16
CA THR A 211 9.19 -3.90 4.87
C THR A 211 7.90 -4.72 4.91
N ILE A 212 7.01 -4.45 3.96
CA ILE A 212 5.62 -4.91 3.91
C ILE A 212 5.45 -5.79 2.68
N ASN A 213 5.03 -7.04 2.90
CA ASN A 213 4.75 -7.96 1.79
C ASN A 213 3.43 -7.58 1.08
N VAL A 214 3.42 -7.61 -0.24
CA VAL A 214 2.27 -7.16 -1.06
C VAL A 214 1.53 -8.36 -1.65
N TRP A 215 0.21 -8.41 -1.44
CA TRP A 215 -0.70 -9.45 -1.93
C TRP A 215 -1.91 -8.85 -2.66
N ASP A 216 -2.67 -9.71 -3.31
CA ASP A 216 -3.93 -9.39 -3.99
C ASP A 216 -5.11 -10.12 -3.29
N PRO A 217 -5.51 -9.68 -2.08
CA PRO A 217 -6.59 -10.32 -1.32
C PRO A 217 -7.94 -10.22 -2.04
N ALA A 218 -8.73 -11.30 -1.96
CA ALA A 218 -10.11 -11.30 -2.41
C ALA A 218 -10.99 -10.45 -1.47
N ILE A 219 -11.86 -9.63 -2.06
CA ILE A 219 -12.86 -8.81 -1.35
C ILE A 219 -14.26 -9.32 -1.74
N GLU A 220 -15.09 -9.67 -0.77
CA GLU A 220 -16.47 -10.15 -1.02
C GLU A 220 -17.38 -8.99 -1.45
N GLU A 221 -17.41 -7.89 -0.68
CA GLU A 221 -18.32 -6.78 -0.89
C GLU A 221 -17.62 -5.50 -1.37
N VAL A 222 -18.25 -4.75 -2.28
CA VAL A 222 -17.60 -3.57 -2.92
C VAL A 222 -17.23 -2.46 -1.94
N ASN A 223 -18.00 -2.32 -0.86
CA ASN A 223 -17.77 -1.35 0.21
C ASN A 223 -16.86 -1.88 1.33
N GLU A 224 -16.26 -3.06 1.14
CA GLU A 224 -15.20 -3.57 2.00
C GLU A 224 -13.81 -3.24 1.42
N PHE A 225 -12.79 -3.40 2.24
CA PHE A 225 -11.41 -3.29 1.83
C PHE A 225 -10.53 -4.24 2.66
N SER A 226 -9.31 -4.42 2.18
CA SER A 226 -8.22 -5.07 2.90
C SER A 226 -6.95 -4.25 2.71
N LEU A 227 -6.26 -3.94 3.80
CA LEU A 227 -5.05 -3.12 3.77
C LEU A 227 -3.92 -3.71 4.61
N SER A 228 -2.73 -3.20 4.36
CA SER A 228 -1.50 -3.48 5.09
C SER A 228 -0.70 -2.19 5.20
N GLN A 229 -0.50 -1.69 6.42
CA GLN A 229 0.08 -0.36 6.59
C GLN A 229 0.88 -0.15 7.89
N ILE A 230 1.53 1.01 7.93
CA ILE A 230 2.11 1.62 9.12
C ILE A 230 1.19 2.76 9.55
N TRP A 231 0.84 2.82 10.84
CA TRP A 231 0.19 3.97 11.46
C TRP A 231 1.18 4.67 12.37
N VAL A 232 1.31 5.99 12.23
CA VAL A 232 2.06 6.86 13.14
C VAL A 232 1.04 7.76 13.85
N LEU A 233 0.89 7.57 15.16
CA LEU A 233 -0.26 8.04 15.93
C LEU A 233 0.15 8.96 17.08
N SER A 234 -0.68 9.97 17.36
CA SER A 234 -0.50 10.88 18.51
C SER A 234 -1.84 11.48 18.93
N GLY A 235 -2.08 11.63 20.24
CA GLY A 235 -3.37 12.08 20.78
C GLY A 235 -4.22 10.93 21.35
N SER A 236 -5.50 11.20 21.63
CA SER A 236 -6.40 10.25 22.30
C SER A 236 -7.32 9.55 21.29
N PHE A 237 -7.37 8.21 21.38
CA PHE A 237 -8.23 7.37 20.55
C PHE A 237 -9.71 7.47 20.95
N ASP A 238 -9.98 7.67 22.24
CA ASP A 238 -11.32 7.82 22.81
C ASP A 238 -11.89 9.24 22.64
N GLY A 239 -11.02 10.20 22.33
CA GLY A 239 -11.30 11.61 22.11
C GLY A 239 -11.47 12.03 20.65
N SER A 240 -11.40 13.34 20.45
CA SER A 240 -11.63 14.00 19.15
C SER A 240 -10.36 14.54 18.50
N ASP A 241 -9.20 14.25 19.07
CA ASP A 241 -7.93 14.89 18.75
C ASP A 241 -6.87 13.92 18.21
N LEU A 242 -7.21 12.67 17.91
CA LEU A 242 -6.27 11.70 17.34
C LEU A 242 -5.71 12.22 16.01
N ASN A 243 -4.39 12.34 15.97
CA ASN A 243 -3.61 12.59 14.77
C ASN A 243 -3.08 11.25 14.25
N SER A 244 -3.19 11.04 12.94
CA SER A 244 -2.74 9.82 12.28
C SER A 244 -2.08 10.15 10.96
N ILE A 245 -0.94 9.52 10.70
CA ILE A 245 -0.31 9.40 9.38
C ILE A 245 -0.26 7.92 9.04
N GLU A 246 -0.76 7.56 7.86
CA GLU A 246 -0.85 6.17 7.44
C GLU A 246 -0.25 5.99 6.05
N ALA A 247 0.53 4.91 5.87
CA ALA A 247 1.05 4.54 4.56
C ALA A 247 1.25 3.04 4.42
N GLY A 248 0.91 2.51 3.25
CA GLY A 248 0.92 1.08 3.01
C GLY A 248 0.40 0.71 1.62
N TRP A 249 -0.13 -0.50 1.48
CA TRP A 249 -0.92 -0.89 0.31
C TRP A 249 -2.32 -1.32 0.74
N GLN A 250 -3.30 -1.09 -0.14
CA GLN A 250 -4.68 -1.53 0.10
C GLN A 250 -5.36 -1.99 -1.18
N VAL A 251 -6.31 -2.90 -1.04
CA VAL A 251 -7.31 -3.26 -2.04
C VAL A 251 -8.65 -2.67 -1.58
N SER A 252 -9.15 -1.68 -2.31
CA SER A 252 -10.41 -0.98 -1.99
C SER A 252 -11.22 -0.75 -3.27
N PRO A 253 -12.15 -1.66 -3.60
CA PRO A 253 -13.03 -1.52 -4.75
C PRO A 253 -13.87 -0.23 -4.73
N GLU A 254 -14.36 0.19 -3.55
CA GLU A 254 -15.09 1.46 -3.42
C GLU A 254 -14.22 2.67 -3.80
N LEU A 255 -12.97 2.71 -3.35
CA LEU A 255 -12.08 3.85 -3.61
C LEU A 255 -11.57 3.87 -5.06
N TYR A 256 -11.12 2.72 -5.57
CA TYR A 256 -10.39 2.66 -6.85
C TYR A 256 -11.18 2.09 -8.03
N GLY A 257 -12.30 1.41 -7.76
CA GLY A 257 -13.12 0.79 -8.80
C GLY A 257 -12.55 -0.53 -9.32
N ASP A 258 -11.51 -1.06 -8.69
CA ASP A 258 -10.92 -2.37 -8.98
C ASP A 258 -10.41 -3.07 -7.72
N SER A 259 -10.00 -4.33 -7.86
CA SER A 259 -9.39 -5.12 -6.79
C SER A 259 -7.85 -5.06 -6.75
N ARG A 260 -7.18 -4.14 -7.45
CA ARG A 260 -5.71 -4.14 -7.48
C ARG A 260 -5.13 -3.60 -6.17
N PRO A 261 -4.06 -4.20 -5.63
CA PRO A 261 -3.34 -3.61 -4.51
C PRO A 261 -2.65 -2.33 -4.96
N ARG A 262 -2.95 -1.24 -4.26
CA ARG A 262 -2.49 0.11 -4.61
C ARG A 262 -1.73 0.71 -3.44
N LEU A 263 -0.58 1.33 -3.74
CA LEU A 263 0.14 2.15 -2.76
C LEU A 263 -0.81 3.26 -2.31
N PHE A 264 -0.97 3.45 -1.01
CA PHE A 264 -1.83 4.50 -0.51
C PHE A 264 -1.20 5.23 0.66
N THR A 265 -1.76 6.40 0.91
CA THR A 265 -1.52 7.16 2.11
C THR A 265 -2.83 7.71 2.66
N TYR A 266 -2.88 7.91 3.97
CA TYR A 266 -3.94 8.66 4.64
C TYR A 266 -3.33 9.56 5.71
N TRP A 267 -4.05 10.61 6.09
CA TRP A 267 -3.73 11.39 7.29
C TRP A 267 -5.01 11.96 7.90
N THR A 268 -5.01 12.30 9.18
CA THR A 268 -6.04 13.10 9.88
C THR A 268 -5.43 13.78 11.10
N SER A 269 -6.05 14.85 11.58
CA SER A 269 -5.69 15.53 12.84
C SER A 269 -6.85 15.67 13.83
N ASP A 270 -7.99 15.00 13.58
CA ASP A 270 -9.21 15.14 14.37
C ASP A 270 -10.03 13.85 14.50
N SER A 271 -9.36 12.70 14.69
CA SER A 271 -10.01 11.39 14.82
C SER A 271 -10.96 11.06 13.66
N TYR A 272 -10.53 11.35 12.42
CA TYR A 272 -11.27 11.06 11.19
C TYR A 272 -12.63 11.78 11.08
N GLN A 273 -12.78 12.95 11.71
CA GLN A 273 -14.07 13.66 11.76
C GLN A 273 -14.26 14.58 10.55
N ALA A 274 -13.55 15.71 10.52
CA ALA A 274 -13.67 16.71 9.47
C ALA A 274 -12.42 16.77 8.60
N THR A 275 -11.25 16.49 9.17
CA THR A 275 -9.96 16.49 8.46
C THR A 275 -9.62 15.13 7.87
N GLY A 276 -8.59 15.17 7.02
CA GLY A 276 -7.96 13.99 6.50
C GLY A 276 -8.26 13.70 5.04
N CYS A 277 -7.40 12.86 4.46
CA CYS A 277 -7.41 12.66 3.03
C CYS A 277 -6.70 11.37 2.59
N TYR A 278 -7.37 10.58 1.76
CA TYR A 278 -6.75 9.53 0.97
C TYR A 278 -5.92 10.12 -0.17
N ASN A 279 -4.66 9.71 -0.24
CA ASN A 279 -3.77 9.96 -1.36
C ASN A 279 -3.71 11.47 -1.69
N LEU A 280 -3.95 11.81 -2.96
CA LEU A 280 -4.05 13.18 -3.48
C LEU A 280 -5.48 13.53 -3.92
N LEU A 281 -6.50 12.81 -3.43
CA LEU A 281 -7.91 13.07 -3.77
C LEU A 281 -8.42 14.40 -3.20
N CYS A 282 -7.73 14.87 -2.18
CA CYS A 282 -7.88 16.13 -1.47
C CYS A 282 -6.46 16.63 -1.08
N SER A 283 -6.41 17.81 -0.49
CA SER A 283 -5.15 18.51 -0.20
C SER A 283 -4.57 18.12 1.16
N GLY A 284 -3.23 18.03 1.28
CA GLY A 284 -2.52 17.75 2.54
C GLY A 284 -1.11 17.18 2.34
N PHE A 285 -0.96 16.14 1.51
CA PHE A 285 0.35 15.54 1.25
C PHE A 285 1.10 16.25 0.11
N VAL A 286 2.28 16.80 0.40
CA VAL A 286 3.14 17.49 -0.58
C VAL A 286 4.08 16.48 -1.23
N GLN A 287 3.77 16.09 -2.46
CA GLN A 287 4.64 15.20 -3.24
C GLN A 287 5.82 15.98 -3.85
N THR A 288 6.99 15.33 -3.87
CA THR A 288 8.24 15.95 -4.39
C THR A 288 8.90 15.17 -5.52
N ASN A 289 8.50 13.90 -5.70
CA ASN A 289 9.15 12.97 -6.62
C ASN A 289 8.29 12.68 -7.86
N SER A 290 8.93 12.49 -9.01
CA SER A 290 8.32 12.21 -10.31
C SER A 290 8.18 10.71 -10.65
N ARG A 291 8.55 9.80 -9.76
CA ARG A 291 8.68 8.34 -9.99
C ARG A 291 7.65 7.47 -9.26
N ILE A 292 6.89 8.01 -8.31
CA ILE A 292 5.90 7.21 -7.55
C ILE A 292 4.57 7.95 -7.60
N ALA A 293 3.53 7.29 -8.10
CA ALA A 293 2.17 7.80 -8.11
C ALA A 293 1.40 7.21 -6.92
N ILE A 294 1.06 8.03 -5.92
CA ILE A 294 0.22 7.54 -4.81
C ILE A 294 -1.17 7.19 -5.34
N GLY A 295 -1.69 6.04 -4.95
CA GLY A 295 -2.94 5.47 -5.42
C GLY A 295 -2.83 4.63 -6.69
N ALA A 296 -1.65 4.52 -7.33
CA ALA A 296 -1.46 3.65 -8.50
C ALA A 296 -1.14 2.21 -8.08
N ALA A 297 -1.53 1.26 -8.94
CA ALA A 297 -1.41 -0.17 -8.66
C ALA A 297 0.06 -0.61 -8.54
N ILE A 298 0.34 -1.40 -7.51
CA ILE A 298 1.64 -2.03 -7.27
C ILE A 298 1.73 -3.27 -8.15
N SER A 299 2.90 -3.49 -8.74
CA SER A 299 3.20 -4.69 -9.50
C SER A 299 4.71 -4.91 -9.50
N PRO A 300 5.19 -6.17 -9.46
CA PRO A 300 4.43 -7.41 -9.23
C PRO A 300 3.93 -7.58 -7.79
N VAL A 301 3.09 -8.59 -7.55
CA VAL A 301 2.51 -8.96 -6.23
C VAL A 301 2.87 -10.41 -5.88
N SER A 302 2.85 -10.74 -4.60
CA SER A 302 3.21 -12.07 -4.09
C SER A 302 2.14 -13.11 -4.43
N PHE A 303 2.55 -14.38 -4.47
CA PHE A 303 1.65 -15.51 -4.62
C PHE A 303 2.14 -16.73 -3.84
N THR A 304 1.21 -17.60 -3.48
CA THR A 304 1.44 -18.74 -2.59
C THR A 304 2.48 -19.71 -3.14
N ASN A 305 3.47 -20.07 -2.32
CA ASN A 305 4.60 -20.94 -2.65
C ASN A 305 5.42 -20.47 -3.87
N GLY A 306 5.44 -19.17 -4.14
CA GLY A 306 6.16 -18.59 -5.27
C GLY A 306 6.92 -17.31 -4.92
N ASN A 307 7.10 -16.44 -5.91
CA ASN A 307 7.85 -15.21 -5.72
C ASN A 307 7.12 -14.30 -4.73
N GLN A 308 7.86 -13.83 -3.72
CA GLN A 308 7.38 -12.87 -2.74
C GLN A 308 7.89 -11.48 -3.13
N TYR A 309 7.01 -10.49 -3.10
CA TYR A 309 7.34 -9.10 -3.39
C TYR A 309 6.93 -8.22 -2.23
N ASP A 310 7.80 -7.30 -1.86
CA ASP A 310 7.59 -6.41 -0.73
C ASP A 310 7.95 -4.96 -1.10
N ILE A 311 7.41 -4.04 -0.30
CA ILE A 311 7.72 -2.61 -0.35
C ILE A 311 8.29 -2.21 0.99
N THR A 312 9.25 -1.29 1.01
CA THR A 312 9.73 -0.70 2.27
C THR A 312 9.24 0.72 2.38
N ILE A 313 8.59 1.04 3.50
CA ILE A 313 8.10 2.39 3.80
C ILE A 313 8.84 2.90 5.02
N LEU A 314 9.27 4.17 4.96
CA LEU A 314 9.80 4.91 6.10
C LEU A 314 8.99 6.20 6.24
N ILE A 315 8.37 6.41 7.40
CA ILE A 315 7.76 7.69 7.78
C ILE A 315 8.60 8.26 8.91
N TRP A 316 9.02 9.53 8.83
CA TRP A 316 9.76 10.15 9.93
C TRP A 316 9.62 11.66 9.95
N LYS A 317 9.76 12.25 11.13
CA LYS A 317 9.73 13.68 11.33
C LYS A 317 11.11 14.27 11.02
N ASP A 318 11.17 15.22 10.09
CA ASP A 318 12.40 15.96 9.79
C ASP A 318 12.81 16.80 11.01
N PRO A 319 13.99 16.55 11.63
CA PRO A 319 14.42 17.28 12.82
C PRO A 319 14.65 18.78 12.55
N LYS A 320 14.81 19.19 11.28
CA LYS A 320 15.10 20.59 10.92
C LYS A 320 13.86 21.44 10.76
N LEU A 321 12.82 20.90 10.12
CA LEU A 321 11.62 21.64 9.72
C LEU A 321 10.33 21.07 10.32
N GLY A 322 10.37 19.92 10.98
CA GLY A 322 9.22 19.29 11.62
C GLY A 322 8.24 18.58 10.66
N ASN A 323 8.48 18.65 9.35
CA ASN A 323 7.65 17.96 8.35
C ASN A 323 7.79 16.44 8.47
N TRP A 324 6.68 15.71 8.34
CA TRP A 324 6.70 14.25 8.31
C TRP A 324 6.95 13.76 6.89
N TRP A 325 8.12 13.19 6.63
CA TRP A 325 8.52 12.68 5.34
C TRP A 325 8.15 11.21 5.15
N MET A 326 7.77 10.87 3.92
CA MET A 326 7.59 9.49 3.47
C MET A 326 8.68 9.11 2.47
N GLY A 327 9.37 8.02 2.78
CA GLY A 327 10.30 7.31 1.91
C GLY A 327 9.69 6.00 1.39
N PHE A 328 10.12 5.61 0.19
CA PHE A 328 9.79 4.34 -0.46
C PHE A 328 11.08 3.63 -0.88
N GLY A 329 11.21 2.35 -0.52
CA GLY A 329 12.48 1.62 -0.67
C GLY A 329 13.62 2.24 0.15
N ASP A 330 14.85 2.03 -0.31
CA ASP A 330 16.04 2.37 0.48
C ASP A 330 16.40 3.87 0.49
N SER A 331 16.01 4.62 -0.54
CA SER A 331 16.47 6.01 -0.71
C SER A 331 15.48 6.96 -1.34
N MET A 332 14.34 6.47 -1.86
CA MET A 332 13.43 7.33 -2.62
C MET A 332 12.56 8.15 -1.67
N LEU A 333 12.71 9.47 -1.71
CA LEU A 333 11.74 10.38 -1.07
C LEU A 333 10.51 10.48 -1.95
N VAL A 334 9.32 10.29 -1.38
CA VAL A 334 8.05 10.44 -2.09
C VAL A 334 7.53 11.87 -1.93
N GLY A 335 7.44 12.32 -0.69
CA GLY A 335 6.89 13.60 -0.29
C GLY A 335 6.77 13.69 1.22
N TYR A 336 5.99 14.64 1.71
CA TYR A 336 5.82 14.88 3.14
C TYR A 336 4.46 15.49 3.49
N TRP A 337 4.04 15.28 4.73
CA TRP A 337 2.96 16.04 5.37
C TRP A 337 3.56 17.23 6.12
N PRO A 338 3.16 18.46 5.80
CA PRO A 338 3.61 19.64 6.52
C PRO A 338 3.18 19.61 7.99
N ALA A 339 4.03 20.10 8.90
CA ALA A 339 3.75 20.10 10.34
C ALA A 339 2.48 20.90 10.68
N GLU A 340 2.16 21.91 9.88
CA GLU A 340 0.99 22.79 10.04
C GLU A 340 -0.35 22.06 9.93
N LEU A 341 -0.37 20.80 9.46
CA LEU A 341 -1.58 19.98 9.40
C LEU A 341 -1.98 19.38 10.76
N PHE A 342 -1.03 19.29 11.68
CA PHE A 342 -1.15 18.48 12.89
C PHE A 342 -1.19 19.33 14.16
N THR A 343 -1.80 18.76 15.20
CA THR A 343 -1.77 19.29 16.56
C THR A 343 -0.74 18.51 17.37
N HIS A 344 -0.99 17.22 17.64
CA HIS A 344 -0.11 16.38 18.44
C HIS A 344 1.11 15.89 17.67
N LEU A 345 0.93 15.47 16.41
CA LEU A 345 2.05 15.07 15.55
C LEU A 345 2.97 16.26 15.17
N ALA A 346 2.57 17.51 15.44
CA ALA A 346 3.48 18.65 15.30
C ALA A 346 4.68 18.54 16.28
N ASP A 347 4.46 17.90 17.44
CA ASP A 347 5.50 17.60 18.42
C ASP A 347 6.14 16.23 18.13
N ARG A 348 5.41 15.14 18.34
CA ARG A 348 5.89 13.76 18.15
C ARG A 348 4.75 12.74 18.08
N ALA A 349 5.07 11.51 17.69
CA ALA A 349 4.17 10.38 17.84
C ALA A 349 4.30 9.76 19.23
N THR A 350 3.24 9.13 19.69
CA THR A 350 3.18 8.40 20.98
C THR A 350 2.98 6.90 20.79
N MET A 351 2.71 6.48 19.55
CA MET A 351 2.51 5.08 19.19
C MET A 351 2.77 4.87 17.70
N VAL A 352 3.29 3.69 17.37
CA VAL A 352 3.31 3.17 16.01
C VAL A 352 2.60 1.82 15.98
N GLU A 353 1.78 1.62 14.96
CA GLU A 353 1.17 0.33 14.67
C GLU A 353 1.60 -0.15 13.27
N TRP A 354 1.64 -1.47 13.11
CA TRP A 354 1.92 -2.16 11.84
C TRP A 354 0.95 -3.32 11.70
N GLY A 355 0.43 -3.56 10.50
CA GLY A 355 -0.41 -4.73 10.28
C GLY A 355 -1.54 -4.53 9.29
N GLY A 356 -2.52 -5.42 9.40
CA GLY A 356 -3.67 -5.47 8.51
C GLY A 356 -4.95 -4.95 9.15
N GLU A 357 -5.82 -4.44 8.31
CA GLU A 357 -7.19 -4.03 8.63
C GLU A 357 -8.10 -4.46 7.47
N VAL A 358 -9.28 -4.98 7.80
CA VAL A 358 -10.34 -5.28 6.86
C VAL A 358 -11.65 -4.66 7.32
N VAL A 359 -12.60 -4.51 6.39
CA VAL A 359 -14.01 -4.30 6.74
C VAL A 359 -14.79 -5.58 6.48
N ASN A 360 -15.53 -6.01 7.49
CA ASN A 360 -16.50 -7.07 7.48
C ASN A 360 -17.90 -6.46 7.67
N SER A 361 -18.59 -6.26 6.56
CA SER A 361 -19.93 -5.67 6.49
C SER A 361 -21.03 -6.62 6.97
N ARG A 362 -20.74 -7.93 7.04
CA ARG A 362 -21.71 -8.98 7.31
C ARG A 362 -22.98 -8.88 6.45
N ALA A 363 -22.84 -8.53 5.17
CA ALA A 363 -23.97 -8.25 4.27
C ALA A 363 -25.03 -9.36 4.23
N ASN A 364 -24.62 -10.61 4.45
CA ASN A 364 -25.48 -11.80 4.45
C ASN A 364 -25.76 -12.36 5.87
N GLY A 365 -25.60 -11.56 6.92
CA GLY A 365 -25.77 -11.99 8.32
C GLY A 365 -24.67 -12.92 8.85
N ARG A 366 -23.61 -13.13 8.06
CA ARG A 366 -22.45 -13.98 8.35
C ARG A 366 -21.16 -13.18 8.17
N HIS A 367 -20.04 -13.65 8.72
CA HIS A 367 -18.75 -13.03 8.40
C HIS A 367 -18.50 -13.10 6.88
N THR A 368 -17.92 -12.07 6.27
CA THR A 368 -17.57 -12.11 4.84
C THR A 368 -16.27 -12.90 4.59
N THR A 369 -16.08 -13.41 3.38
CA THR A 369 -14.85 -14.08 2.90
C THR A 369 -13.77 -13.09 2.50
N THR A 370 -13.86 -11.83 2.93
CA THR A 370 -12.85 -10.82 2.64
C THR A 370 -11.54 -11.22 3.30
N GLN A 371 -10.48 -11.32 2.50
CA GLN A 371 -9.19 -11.81 2.95
C GLN A 371 -8.35 -10.68 3.55
N MET A 372 -7.67 -10.95 4.66
CA MET A 372 -6.63 -10.07 5.18
C MET A 372 -5.26 -10.53 4.66
N GLY A 373 -4.48 -9.61 4.10
CA GLY A 373 -3.15 -9.91 3.58
C GLY A 373 -3.21 -10.90 2.42
N SER A 374 -2.77 -12.14 2.65
CA SER A 374 -2.74 -13.22 1.66
C SER A 374 -3.95 -14.15 1.73
N GLY A 375 -4.83 -13.97 2.72
CA GLY A 375 -5.90 -14.91 3.03
C GLY A 375 -5.47 -16.13 3.85
N HIS A 376 -4.18 -16.25 4.19
CA HIS A 376 -3.63 -17.31 5.03
C HIS A 376 -3.38 -16.83 6.46
N PHE A 377 -3.54 -17.72 7.44
CA PHE A 377 -3.20 -17.45 8.84
C PHE A 377 -1.69 -17.36 9.05
N ALA A 378 -1.28 -16.70 10.14
CA ALA A 378 0.11 -16.42 10.48
C ALA A 378 0.99 -17.68 10.60
N GLU A 379 0.42 -18.81 11.00
CA GLU A 379 1.12 -20.09 11.17
C GLU A 379 1.64 -20.66 9.86
N ASP A 380 1.04 -20.30 8.73
CA ASP A 380 1.48 -20.77 7.41
C ASP A 380 2.85 -20.21 7.01
N GLY A 381 3.29 -19.11 7.62
CA GLY A 381 4.65 -18.57 7.51
C GLY A 381 5.06 -18.09 6.11
N PHE A 382 6.38 -18.00 5.89
CA PHE A 382 6.93 -17.44 4.66
C PHE A 382 6.47 -18.16 3.39
N GLY A 383 6.13 -17.39 2.36
CA GLY A 383 5.65 -17.91 1.08
C GLY A 383 4.15 -18.16 1.03
N LYS A 384 3.43 -18.03 2.16
CA LYS A 384 1.98 -18.23 2.25
C LYS A 384 1.28 -17.13 3.03
N ALA A 385 1.70 -16.89 4.27
CA ALA A 385 1.16 -15.82 5.11
C ALA A 385 1.73 -14.46 4.71
N SER A 386 0.95 -13.39 4.89
CA SER A 386 1.47 -12.03 4.78
C SER A 386 2.42 -11.73 5.93
N TYR A 387 3.37 -10.83 5.69
CA TYR A 387 4.35 -10.46 6.70
C TYR A 387 4.71 -8.98 6.67
N PHE A 388 5.13 -8.50 7.84
CA PHE A 388 6.01 -7.36 7.99
C PHE A 388 7.34 -7.84 8.52
N ARG A 389 8.43 -7.23 8.06
CA ARG A 389 9.78 -7.46 8.59
C ARG A 389 10.54 -6.15 8.72
N ASN A 390 11.65 -6.19 9.46
CA ASN A 390 12.45 -5.02 9.79
C ASN A 390 11.60 -3.92 10.44
N LEU A 391 10.81 -4.29 11.46
CA LEU A 391 10.09 -3.29 12.26
C LEU A 391 11.12 -2.44 12.99
N GLU A 392 11.15 -1.16 12.64
CA GLU A 392 12.09 -0.17 13.14
C GLU A 392 11.35 1.13 13.50
N ILE A 393 11.82 1.81 14.53
CA ILE A 393 11.35 3.12 14.97
C ILE A 393 12.47 4.16 14.85
N VAL A 394 12.07 5.42 14.70
CA VAL A 394 12.99 6.56 14.71
C VAL A 394 12.90 7.25 16.06
N ASP A 395 14.05 7.37 16.71
CA ASP A 395 14.19 8.01 18.02
C ASP A 395 14.40 9.54 17.91
N SER A 396 14.36 10.24 19.05
CA SER A 396 14.44 11.70 19.14
C SER A 396 15.74 12.32 18.59
N ASP A 397 16.83 11.55 18.57
CA ASP A 397 18.11 11.93 17.99
C ASP A 397 18.22 11.64 16.47
N ASN A 398 17.08 11.27 15.86
CA ASN A 398 16.97 10.84 14.47
C ASN A 398 17.82 9.59 14.17
N SER A 399 17.99 8.69 15.15
CA SER A 399 18.52 7.34 14.93
C SER A 399 17.40 6.36 14.59
N LEU A 400 17.73 5.34 13.80
CA LEU A 400 16.81 4.27 13.41
C LEU A 400 17.23 2.99 14.13
N SER A 401 16.31 2.43 14.90
CA SER A 401 16.53 1.27 15.77
C SER A 401 15.41 0.24 15.61
N SER A 402 15.69 -1.03 15.90
CA SER A 402 14.68 -2.09 15.77
C SER A 402 13.67 -2.01 16.91
N ALA A 403 12.38 -2.08 16.58
CA ALA A 403 11.31 -2.14 17.57
C ALA A 403 11.31 -3.53 18.23
N ARG A 404 11.84 -3.64 19.45
CA ARG A 404 11.96 -4.95 20.15
C ARG A 404 10.75 -5.27 21.03
N ASP A 405 10.21 -4.24 21.69
CA ASP A 405 9.14 -4.39 22.68
C ASP A 405 7.77 -4.12 22.04
N ILE A 406 7.41 -4.94 21.06
CA ILE A 406 6.11 -4.88 20.39
C ILE A 406 5.09 -5.80 21.07
N SER A 407 3.85 -5.34 21.14
CA SER A 407 2.69 -6.16 21.48
C SER A 407 1.87 -6.45 20.23
N THR A 408 1.03 -7.49 20.26
CA THR A 408 0.17 -7.87 19.13
C THR A 408 -1.29 -7.92 19.54
N LEU A 409 -2.19 -7.58 18.63
CA LEU A 409 -3.64 -7.62 18.81
C LEU A 409 -4.32 -8.16 17.54
N ALA A 410 -5.32 -9.03 17.74
CA ALA A 410 -6.32 -9.36 16.73
C ALA A 410 -7.67 -9.55 17.44
N GLU A 411 -8.74 -8.97 16.90
CA GLU A 411 -10.07 -9.00 17.53
C GLU A 411 -10.67 -10.41 17.57
N ASN A 412 -10.56 -11.15 16.46
CA ASN A 412 -11.05 -12.52 16.35
C ASN A 412 -10.02 -13.40 15.63
N THR A 413 -9.23 -14.12 16.43
CA THR A 413 -8.15 -14.98 15.97
C THR A 413 -8.59 -16.12 15.06
N ASN A 414 -9.87 -16.49 15.08
CA ASN A 414 -10.41 -17.52 14.17
C ASN A 414 -10.71 -16.97 12.77
N CYS A 415 -10.82 -15.65 12.61
CA CYS A 415 -11.05 -14.99 11.32
C CYS A 415 -9.73 -14.50 10.72
N TYR A 416 -8.95 -13.81 11.56
CA TYR A 416 -7.64 -13.24 11.24
C TYR A 416 -6.73 -13.30 12.46
N ASN A 417 -5.47 -13.67 12.29
CA ASN A 417 -4.52 -13.73 13.39
C ASN A 417 -3.17 -13.12 13.04
N ILE A 418 -2.32 -13.03 14.05
CA ILE A 418 -0.98 -12.47 13.99
C ILE A 418 -0.03 -13.26 14.89
N LYS A 419 1.21 -13.41 14.44
CA LYS A 419 2.28 -14.06 15.21
C LYS A 419 3.60 -13.33 14.99
N SER A 420 4.11 -12.71 16.05
CA SER A 420 5.41 -12.03 16.04
C SER A 420 6.57 -12.98 16.32
N SER A 421 7.74 -12.62 15.82
CA SER A 421 9.00 -13.35 15.98
C SER A 421 10.18 -12.41 15.77
N TYR A 422 11.38 -12.89 16.10
CA TYR A 422 12.63 -12.17 15.88
C TYR A 422 13.71 -13.12 15.33
N ASN A 423 14.44 -12.66 14.33
CA ASN A 423 15.71 -13.27 13.93
C ASN A 423 16.66 -12.23 13.32
N ASN A 424 17.93 -12.57 13.15
CA ASN A 424 18.96 -11.63 12.69
C ASN A 424 18.82 -11.23 11.21
N GLU A 425 18.04 -11.95 10.41
CA GLU A 425 17.87 -11.67 8.98
C GLU A 425 16.68 -10.73 8.72
N TRP A 426 15.60 -10.90 9.47
CA TRP A 426 14.33 -10.19 9.31
C TRP A 426 14.09 -9.14 10.41
N GLY A 427 14.98 -9.07 11.41
CA GLY A 427 14.77 -8.28 12.61
C GLY A 427 13.52 -8.73 13.36
N THR A 428 12.91 -7.80 14.09
CA THR A 428 11.53 -7.97 14.57
C THR A 428 10.60 -8.03 13.36
N HIS A 429 9.78 -9.07 13.30
CA HIS A 429 8.86 -9.34 12.21
C HIS A 429 7.62 -10.06 12.73
N PHE A 430 6.58 -10.11 11.90
CA PHE A 430 5.41 -10.92 12.19
C PHE A 430 4.77 -11.44 10.91
N TYR A 431 4.09 -12.57 11.04
CA TYR A 431 3.13 -13.04 10.04
C TYR A 431 1.72 -12.69 10.49
N TYR A 432 0.85 -12.40 9.54
CA TYR A 432 -0.55 -12.07 9.81
C TYR A 432 -1.43 -12.41 8.61
N GLY A 433 -2.73 -12.48 8.86
CA GLY A 433 -3.75 -12.63 7.83
C GLY A 433 -4.84 -13.60 8.23
N GLY A 434 -5.66 -13.98 7.25
CA GLY A 434 -6.71 -14.96 7.42
C GLY A 434 -7.77 -14.84 6.32
N PRO A 435 -8.58 -15.89 6.13
CA PRO A 435 -9.55 -15.95 5.04
C PRO A 435 -10.85 -15.17 5.32
N GLY A 436 -11.02 -14.64 6.54
CA GLY A 436 -12.32 -14.18 7.02
C GLY A 436 -13.20 -15.38 7.29
N ASN A 437 -14.33 -15.48 6.59
CA ASN A 437 -15.31 -16.53 6.80
C ASN A 437 -14.76 -17.95 6.60
N ASN A 438 -14.87 -18.79 7.63
CA ASN A 438 -14.44 -20.18 7.64
C ASN A 438 -15.21 -20.96 8.75
N PRO A 439 -15.07 -22.29 8.88
CA PRO A 439 -15.83 -23.07 9.88
C PRO A 439 -15.67 -22.60 11.34
N GLU A 440 -14.54 -21.99 11.70
CA GLU A 440 -14.27 -21.47 13.05
C GLU A 440 -14.60 -19.96 13.17
N CYS A 441 -14.94 -19.32 12.04
CA CYS A 441 -15.37 -17.93 11.92
C CYS A 441 -16.58 -17.83 10.96
N PRO A 442 -17.78 -18.23 11.41
CA PRO A 442 -18.97 -18.28 10.56
C PRO A 442 -19.61 -16.92 10.26
#